data_AF-A0A7C5XXQ3-F1
#
_entry.id   AF-A0A7C5XXQ3-F1
#
_cell.length_a   1.000
_cell.length_b   1.000
_cell.length_c   1.000
_cell.angle_alpha   90.00
_cell.angle_beta   90.00
_cell.angle_gamma   90.00
#
_symmetry.space_group_name_H-M   'P 1'
#
loop_
_entity.id
_entity.type
_entity.pdbx_description
1 polymer ?
#
loop_
_entity_poly.entity_id
_entity_poly.type
_entity_poly.pdbx_seq_one_letter_code
_entity_poly.pdbx_strand_id
1 'polypeptide(L)'
;MGALFGLAFEGWEPPFYRTLAGAEIDLVLERGRRRIAVEAKVSTAPRPTRGFWTALEDLHIAEAYVVSPVPEPYPLAPGVAALPLHELMTWAPRIAAGATHPAAAR
;
A
#
# COMPACT_ATOMS: atom_id res chain seq x y z
N MET A 1 -15.56 14.04 2.43
CA MET A 1 -14.67 12.87 2.53
C MET A 1 -15.23 11.70 3.35
N GLY A 2 -16.44 11.75 3.93
CA GLY A 2 -17.04 10.61 4.66
C GLY A 2 -17.99 9.72 3.83
N ALA A 3 -18.58 10.24 2.75
CA ALA A 3 -19.66 9.53 2.04
C ALA A 3 -19.19 8.39 1.10
N LEU A 4 -17.91 8.37 0.68
CA LEU A 4 -17.39 7.31 -0.19
C LEU A 4 -16.94 6.06 0.59
N PHE A 5 -16.55 6.23 1.86
CA PHE A 5 -16.06 5.14 2.71
C PHE A 5 -17.19 4.24 3.24
N GLY A 6 -18.32 4.85 3.64
CA GLY A 6 -19.45 4.12 4.23
C GLY A 6 -20.19 3.17 3.29
N LEU A 7 -20.08 3.34 1.97
CA LEU A 7 -20.74 2.48 0.98
C LEU A 7 -19.89 1.28 0.56
N ALA A 8 -18.59 1.28 0.84
CA ALA A 8 -17.66 0.24 0.39
C ALA A 8 -17.17 -0.70 1.51
N PHE A 9 -17.15 -0.25 2.78
CA PHE A 9 -16.55 -1.00 3.89
C PHE A 9 -17.35 -0.85 5.20
N GLU A 10 -18.57 -1.37 5.25
CA GLU A 10 -19.35 -1.46 6.48
C GLU A 10 -18.64 -2.37 7.51
N GLY A 11 -18.35 -1.86 8.71
CA GLY A 11 -17.75 -2.62 9.82
C GLY A 11 -16.22 -2.60 9.95
N TRP A 12 -15.50 -1.75 9.20
CA TRP A 12 -14.03 -1.66 9.25
C TRP A 12 -13.59 -0.47 10.12
N GLU A 13 -12.73 -0.71 11.12
CA GLU A 13 -12.04 0.36 11.86
C GLU A 13 -10.94 1.01 10.98
N PRO A 14 -10.69 2.32 11.12
CA PRO A 14 -9.82 3.04 10.21
C PRO A 14 -8.39 2.49 10.24
N PRO A 15 -7.82 2.14 9.07
CA PRO A 15 -6.55 1.45 8.99
C PRO A 15 -5.39 2.46 9.05
N PHE A 16 -5.08 2.95 10.24
CA PHE A 16 -3.85 3.73 10.45
C PHE A 16 -2.87 2.92 11.28
N TYR A 17 -1.73 2.55 10.70
CA TYR A 17 -0.64 1.89 11.41
C TYR A 17 0.51 2.87 11.65
N ARG A 18 0.72 3.23 12.92
CA ARG A 18 1.84 4.05 13.38
C ARG A 18 2.56 3.33 14.51
N THR A 19 3.87 3.18 14.40
CA THR A 19 4.71 2.63 15.48
C THR A 19 5.10 3.70 16.49
N LEU A 20 5.43 3.28 17.72
CA LEU A 20 6.00 4.15 18.77
C LEU A 20 7.37 4.74 18.38
N ALA A 21 8.06 4.15 17.40
CA ALA A 21 9.36 4.61 16.88
C ALA A 21 9.20 5.63 15.72
N GLY A 22 7.98 6.05 15.39
CA GLY A 22 7.72 7.06 14.36
C GLY A 22 7.82 6.55 12.93
N ALA A 23 7.89 5.23 12.71
CA ALA A 23 7.66 4.65 11.39
C ALA A 23 6.16 4.66 11.10
N GLU A 24 5.79 5.28 9.98
CA GLU A 24 4.42 5.45 9.50
C GLU A 24 4.27 4.71 8.17
N ILE A 25 3.20 3.94 8.06
CA ILE A 25 2.67 3.47 6.78
C ILE A 25 1.22 3.96 6.75
N ASP A 26 0.85 4.69 5.70
CA ASP A 26 -0.49 5.29 5.61
C ASP A 26 -1.61 4.27 5.77
N LEU A 27 -1.43 3.06 5.21
CA LEU A 27 -2.42 2.00 5.21
C LEU A 27 -1.76 0.61 5.25
N VAL A 28 -2.15 -0.22 6.21
CA VAL A 28 -1.83 -1.66 6.24
C VAL A 28 -3.14 -2.43 6.12
N LEU A 29 -3.24 -3.33 5.13
CA LEU A 29 -4.39 -4.19 4.93
C LEU A 29 -4.03 -5.63 5.32
N GLU A 30 -4.89 -6.26 6.11
CA GLU A 30 -4.68 -7.62 6.60
C GLU A 30 -5.78 -8.57 6.12
N ARG A 31 -5.39 -9.77 5.67
CA ARG A 31 -6.31 -10.88 5.37
C ARG A 31 -5.69 -12.19 5.83
N GLY A 32 -6.16 -12.72 6.95
CA GLY A 32 -5.57 -13.91 7.58
C GLY A 32 -4.12 -13.65 7.97
N ARG A 33 -3.18 -14.37 7.35
CA ARG A 33 -1.73 -14.21 7.61
C ARG A 33 -1.03 -13.27 6.64
N ARG A 34 -1.74 -12.76 5.62
CA ARG A 34 -1.17 -11.85 4.62
C ARG A 34 -1.40 -10.41 5.04
N ARG A 35 -0.33 -9.61 4.94
CA ARG A 35 -0.35 -8.16 5.11
C ARG A 35 0.17 -7.50 3.85
N ILE A 36 -0.43 -6.38 3.48
CA ILE A 36 0.09 -5.48 2.44
C ILE A 36 0.14 -4.05 2.97
N ALA A 37 1.11 -3.28 2.50
CA ALA A 37 1.24 -1.86 2.82
C ALA A 37 0.85 -0.99 1.61
N VAL A 38 0.24 0.15 1.89
CA VAL A 38 -0.01 1.22 0.93
C VAL A 38 0.48 2.53 1.53
N GLU A 39 1.27 3.27 0.75
CA GLU A 39 1.85 4.57 1.11
C GLU A 39 1.52 5.57 0.00
N ALA A 40 1.00 6.75 0.33
CA ALA A 40 0.73 7.81 -0.62
C ALA A 40 1.88 8.81 -0.67
N LYS A 41 2.32 9.18 -1.88
CA LYS A 41 3.29 10.26 -2.10
C LYS A 41 2.83 11.22 -3.18
N VAL A 42 2.87 12.52 -2.87
CA VAL A 42 2.57 13.58 -3.84
C VAL A 42 3.87 13.95 -4.59
N SER A 43 4.40 13.02 -5.37
CA SER A 43 5.63 13.17 -6.15
C SER A 43 5.57 12.37 -7.46
N THR A 44 6.11 12.87 -8.55
CA THR A 44 6.22 12.12 -9.81
C THR A 44 7.41 11.12 -9.80
N ALA A 45 8.26 11.18 -8.78
CA ALA A 45 9.37 10.26 -8.54
C ALA A 45 9.39 9.87 -7.04
N PRO A 46 8.42 9.06 -6.57
CA PRO A 46 8.33 8.67 -5.17
C PRO A 46 9.58 7.95 -4.70
N ARG A 47 10.05 8.32 -3.50
CA ARG A 47 11.10 7.63 -2.78
C ARG A 47 10.55 7.26 -1.39
N PRO A 48 10.34 5.97 -1.10
CA PRO A 48 9.94 5.56 0.23
C PRO A 48 11.00 5.94 1.26
N THR A 49 10.56 6.31 2.45
CA THR A 49 11.44 6.74 3.54
C THR A 49 12.09 5.53 4.21
N ARG A 50 13.13 5.75 5.03
CA ARG A 50 13.67 4.69 5.89
C ARG A 50 12.58 4.06 6.77
N GLY A 51 11.69 4.89 7.33
CA GLY A 51 10.59 4.43 8.18
C GLY A 51 9.65 3.47 7.47
N PHE A 52 9.33 3.71 6.19
CA PHE A 52 8.54 2.77 5.39
C PHE A 52 9.20 1.39 5.31
N TRP A 53 10.50 1.32 4.98
CA TRP A 53 11.22 0.05 4.87
C TRP A 53 11.31 -0.69 6.21
N THR A 54 11.62 0.03 7.29
CA THR A 54 11.64 -0.54 8.64
C THR A 54 10.27 -1.10 9.03
N ALA A 55 9.18 -0.41 8.70
CA ALA A 55 7.84 -0.90 8.99
C ALA A 55 7.46 -2.14 8.17
N LEU A 56 7.93 -2.28 6.91
CA LEU A 56 7.74 -3.52 6.15
C LEU A 56 8.45 -4.70 6.81
N GLU A 57 9.69 -4.50 7.27
CA GLU A 57 10.47 -5.52 7.99
C GLU A 57 9.80 -5.93 9.31
N ASP A 58 9.49 -4.96 10.17
CA ASP A 58 8.87 -5.19 11.48
C ASP A 58 7.52 -5.93 11.36
N LEU A 59 6.71 -5.55 10.38
CA LEU A 59 5.40 -6.14 10.14
C LEU A 59 5.43 -7.41 9.28
N HIS A 60 6.60 -7.81 8.77
CA HIS A 60 6.77 -8.93 7.86
C HIS A 60 5.89 -8.80 6.60
N ILE A 61 5.86 -7.59 6.02
CA ILE A 61 5.09 -7.28 4.81
C ILE A 61 5.96 -7.57 3.59
N ALA A 62 5.53 -8.56 2.79
CA ALA A 62 6.22 -8.97 1.57
C ALA A 62 5.77 -8.19 0.33
N GLU A 63 4.66 -7.47 0.39
CA GLU A 63 4.07 -6.76 -0.75
C GLU A 63 3.58 -5.37 -0.34
N ALA A 64 4.07 -4.34 -1.04
CA ALA A 64 3.75 -2.95 -0.74
C ALA A 64 3.58 -2.07 -1.98
N TYR A 65 2.76 -1.05 -1.85
CA TYR A 65 2.30 -0.20 -2.94
C TYR A 65 2.45 1.28 -2.61
N VAL A 66 3.27 1.99 -3.38
CA VAL A 66 3.49 3.43 -3.24
C VAL A 66 2.63 4.16 -4.27
N VAL A 67 1.50 4.69 -3.82
CA VAL A 67 0.56 5.42 -4.66
C VAL A 67 1.07 6.83 -4.91
N SER A 68 1.27 7.17 -6.18
CA SER A 68 1.94 8.43 -6.56
C SER A 68 1.46 8.90 -7.94
N PRO A 69 1.57 10.19 -8.30
CA PRO A 69 1.26 10.69 -9.65
C PRO A 69 2.34 10.28 -10.68
N VAL A 70 2.59 8.98 -10.80
CA VAL A 70 3.48 8.38 -11.81
C VAL A 70 2.66 8.00 -13.06
N PRO A 71 3.23 8.08 -14.26
CA PRO A 71 2.49 7.82 -15.50
C PRO A 71 2.11 6.34 -15.67
N GLU A 72 2.93 5.44 -15.12
CA GLU A 72 2.73 3.99 -15.19
C GLU A 72 3.31 3.31 -13.94
N PRO A 73 2.87 2.07 -13.63
CA PRO A 73 3.45 1.31 -12.53
C PRO A 73 4.89 0.88 -12.80
N TYR A 74 5.74 0.90 -11.77
CA TYR A 74 7.12 0.40 -11.87
C TYR A 74 7.64 -0.16 -10.53
N PRO A 75 8.57 -1.12 -10.56
CA PRO A 75 9.17 -1.67 -9.34
C PRO A 75 10.05 -0.63 -8.64
N LEU A 76 9.93 -0.55 -7.31
CA LEU A 76 10.84 0.21 -6.43
C LEU A 76 11.86 -0.72 -5.75
N ALA A 77 11.44 -1.94 -5.44
CA ALA A 77 12.25 -3.02 -4.86
C ALA A 77 11.49 -4.35 -5.05
N PRO A 78 12.10 -5.52 -4.79
CA PRO A 78 11.36 -6.78 -4.78
C PRO A 78 10.15 -6.71 -3.83
N GLY A 79 8.95 -6.98 -4.35
CA GLY A 79 7.70 -6.88 -3.58
C GLY A 79 7.15 -5.46 -3.41
N VAL A 80 7.83 -4.42 -3.90
CA VAL A 80 7.41 -3.02 -3.74
C VAL A 80 7.30 -2.31 -5.07
N ALA A 81 6.13 -1.74 -5.36
CA ALA A 81 5.89 -1.00 -6.60
C ALA A 81 5.36 0.41 -6.36
N ALA A 82 5.72 1.33 -7.25
CA ALA A 82 5.01 2.60 -7.41
C ALA A 82 3.90 2.43 -8.44
N LEU A 83 2.74 3.05 -8.21
CA LEU A 83 1.62 3.03 -9.15
C LEU A 83 0.71 4.26 -8.99
N PRO A 84 -0.01 4.67 -10.06
CA PRO A 84 -1.03 5.69 -9.93
C PRO A 84 -2.27 5.16 -9.20
N LEU A 85 -3.03 6.07 -8.58
CA LEU A 85 -4.21 5.72 -7.79
C LEU A 85 -5.24 4.89 -8.58
N HIS A 86 -5.47 5.23 -9.85
CA HIS A 86 -6.42 4.50 -10.69
C HIS A 86 -6.02 3.03 -10.87
N GLU A 87 -4.72 2.75 -10.99
CA GLU A 87 -4.22 1.37 -11.12
C GLU A 87 -4.47 0.59 -9.81
N LEU A 88 -4.22 1.22 -8.66
CA LEU A 88 -4.51 0.59 -7.36
C LEU A 88 -6.00 0.24 -7.26
N MET A 89 -6.88 1.17 -7.66
CA MET A 89 -8.33 0.92 -7.66
C MET A 89 -8.73 -0.22 -8.59
N THR A 90 -8.15 -0.29 -9.78
CA THR A 90 -8.37 -1.40 -10.73
C THR A 90 -7.88 -2.74 -10.18
N TRP A 91 -6.77 -2.75 -9.44
CA TRP A 91 -6.17 -3.97 -8.90
C TRP A 91 -6.64 -4.36 -7.49
N ALA A 92 -7.25 -3.45 -6.74
CA ALA A 92 -7.65 -3.68 -5.35
C ALA A 92 -8.45 -4.98 -5.15
N PRO A 93 -9.45 -5.34 -5.99
CA PRO A 93 -10.16 -6.61 -5.85
C PRO A 93 -9.27 -7.84 -6.06
N ARG A 94 -8.30 -7.76 -6.98
CA ARG A 94 -7.35 -8.85 -7.28
C ARG A 94 -6.35 -9.03 -6.16
N ILE A 95 -5.81 -7.91 -5.67
CA ILE A 95 -4.91 -7.87 -4.52
C ILE A 95 -5.63 -8.43 -3.30
N ALA A 96 -6.87 -8.00 -3.03
CA ALA A 96 -7.68 -8.56 -1.95
C ALA A 96 -7.89 -10.08 -2.10
N ALA A 97 -8.03 -10.59 -3.34
CA ALA A 97 -8.17 -12.00 -3.66
C ALA A 97 -6.86 -12.82 -3.60
N GLY A 98 -5.71 -12.20 -3.34
CA GLY A 98 -4.42 -12.91 -3.21
C GLY A 98 -3.45 -12.66 -4.36
N ALA A 99 -3.82 -11.91 -5.39
CA ALA A 99 -2.92 -11.59 -6.48
C ALA A 99 -1.87 -10.55 -6.06
N THR A 100 -0.73 -10.55 -6.75
CA THR A 100 0.31 -9.53 -6.64
C THR A 100 0.33 -8.74 -7.95
N HIS A 101 0.45 -7.41 -7.85
CA HIS A 101 0.57 -6.56 -9.03
C HIS A 101 1.85 -6.92 -9.81
N PRO A 102 1.84 -6.98 -11.16
CA PRO A 102 3.01 -7.35 -11.96
C PRO A 102 4.25 -6.49 -11.71
N ALA A 103 4.05 -5.21 -11.38
CA ALA A 103 5.14 -4.30 -11.03
C ALA A 103 5.80 -4.60 -9.66
N ALA A 104 5.09 -5.29 -8.74
CA ALA A 104 5.64 -5.71 -7.45
C ALA A 104 6.21 -7.14 -7.50
N ALA A 105 5.85 -7.92 -8.51
CA ALA A 105 6.34 -9.28 -8.73
C ALA A 105 7.72 -9.37 -9.40
N ARG A 106 8.33 -8.23 -9.76
CA ARG A 106 9.60 -8.12 -10.49
C ARG A 106 10.72 -7.62 -9.60
#